data_AF-A0A833RU88-F1
#
_entry.id   AF-A0A833RU88-F1
#
_cell.length_a   1.000
_cell.length_b   1.000
_cell.length_c   1.000
_cell.angle_alpha   90.00
_cell.angle_beta   90.00
_cell.angle_gamma   90.00
#
_symmetry.space_group_name_H-M   'P 1'
#
loop_
_entity.id
_entity.type
_entity.pdbx_description
1 polymer ?
#
loop_
_entity_poly.entity_id
_entity_poly.type
_entity_poly.pdbx_seq_one_letter_code
_entity_poly.pdbx_strand_id
1 'polypeptide(L)'
;MIFKKAIVYANLLLLFTVIGTQAIRCYQCSSDTDPKGEDLCGAYGKFDKEKNIAIECNSEESHMPGTFCVKITHQSPRGFICKFTSLKFLVTEQDLTYVNKFKYTVHLHLRDGRWRQVIRRCSSVASTGVTGVCNWGVYENGVYWEECSCSENNCNTASSLSSFPIIILLSLAISITIFSLR
;
A
#
# COMPACT_ATOMS: atom_id res chain seq x y z
N MET A 1 33.65 12.40 -34.91
CA MET A 1 32.23 12.78 -35.05
C MET A 1 31.27 11.58 -35.09
N ILE A 2 31.59 10.50 -35.82
CA ILE A 2 30.73 9.30 -35.94
C ILE A 2 30.50 8.59 -34.59
N PHE A 3 31.55 8.42 -33.78
CA PHE A 3 31.45 7.82 -32.43
C PHE A 3 30.51 8.58 -31.48
N LYS A 4 30.52 9.93 -31.50
CA LYS A 4 29.65 10.74 -30.64
C LYS A 4 28.16 10.57 -31.03
N LYS A 5 27.87 10.53 -32.34
CA LYS A 5 26.50 10.27 -32.83
C LYS A 5 26.03 8.87 -32.45
N ALA A 6 26.91 7.86 -32.57
CA ALA A 6 26.59 6.48 -32.20
C ALA A 6 26.21 6.34 -30.71
N ILE A 7 26.92 7.03 -29.81
CA ILE A 7 26.60 7.04 -28.36
C ILE A 7 25.24 7.68 -28.08
N VAL A 8 24.91 8.78 -28.75
CA VAL A 8 23.59 9.44 -28.59
C VAL A 8 22.46 8.55 -29.09
N TYR A 9 22.61 7.93 -30.27
CA TYR A 9 21.61 7.01 -30.80
C TYR A 9 21.45 5.77 -29.93
N ALA A 10 22.55 5.22 -29.40
CA ALA A 10 22.50 4.07 -28.49
C ALA A 10 21.74 4.39 -27.18
N ASN A 11 21.94 5.58 -26.60
CA ASN A 11 21.20 6.02 -25.42
C ASN A 11 19.70 6.23 -25.73
N LEU A 12 19.37 6.83 -26.88
CA LEU A 12 17.99 7.01 -27.31
C LEU A 12 17.26 5.67 -27.50
N LEU A 13 17.94 4.69 -28.11
CA LEU A 13 17.40 3.35 -28.33
C LEU A 13 17.22 2.58 -27.02
N LEU A 14 18.14 2.75 -26.06
CA LEU A 14 18.02 2.18 -24.72
C LEU A 14 16.82 2.76 -23.96
N LEU A 15 16.56 4.07 -24.07
CA LEU A 15 15.37 4.74 -23.50
C LEU A 15 14.04 4.17 -24.02
N PHE A 16 13.96 3.81 -25.31
CA PHE A 16 12.75 3.20 -25.88
C PHE A 16 12.48 1.78 -25.37
N THR A 17 13.52 1.00 -25.03
CA THR A 17 13.34 -0.37 -24.52
C THR A 17 12.81 -0.47 -23.08
N VAL A 18 12.79 0.65 -22.34
CA VAL A 18 12.31 0.68 -20.95
C VAL A 18 10.79 0.85 -20.86
N ILE A 19 10.11 1.14 -21.97
CA ILE A 19 8.64 1.32 -22.01
C ILE A 19 7.95 -0.05 -22.08
N GLY A 20 8.04 -0.83 -20.99
CA GLY A 20 7.23 -2.03 -20.81
C GLY A 20 5.83 -1.67 -20.30
N THR A 21 4.78 -2.21 -20.90
CA THR A 21 3.43 -2.20 -20.32
C THR A 21 3.40 -3.17 -19.15
N GLN A 22 3.41 -2.65 -17.94
CA GLN A 22 3.36 -3.46 -16.73
C GLN A 22 1.90 -3.77 -16.38
N ALA A 23 1.57 -5.05 -16.21
CA ALA A 23 0.34 -5.43 -15.53
C ALA A 23 0.44 -5.00 -14.06
N ILE A 24 -0.62 -4.41 -13.51
CA ILE A 24 -0.64 -3.92 -12.13
C ILE A 24 -0.71 -5.11 -11.16
N ARG A 25 0.35 -5.25 -10.36
CA ARG A 25 0.42 -6.21 -9.26
C ARG A 25 0.26 -5.53 -7.93
N CYS A 26 -0.57 -6.09 -7.06
CA CYS A 26 -0.84 -5.55 -5.74
C CYS A 26 -0.67 -6.62 -4.68
N TYR A 27 -0.34 -6.21 -3.46
CA TYR A 27 -0.42 -7.09 -2.31
C TYR A 27 -1.88 -7.29 -1.92
N GLN A 28 -2.27 -8.52 -1.60
CA GLN A 28 -3.61 -8.84 -1.11
C GLN A 28 -3.51 -9.49 0.27
N CYS A 29 -4.01 -8.80 1.30
CA CYS A 29 -4.01 -9.30 2.68
C CYS A 29 -5.05 -8.58 3.53
N SER A 30 -5.46 -9.21 4.61
CA SER A 30 -6.27 -8.59 5.67
C SER A 30 -5.68 -8.98 7.02
N SER A 31 -5.40 -8.00 7.87
CA SER A 31 -4.91 -8.29 9.23
C SER A 31 -5.92 -9.04 10.10
N ASP A 32 -7.21 -9.07 9.73
CA ASP A 32 -8.23 -9.86 10.43
C ASP A 32 -8.07 -11.36 10.24
N THR A 33 -7.40 -11.76 9.15
CA THR A 33 -7.13 -13.16 8.80
C THR A 33 -5.72 -13.60 9.17
N ASP A 34 -4.92 -12.72 9.77
CA ASP A 34 -3.57 -13.05 10.20
C ASP A 34 -3.61 -14.08 11.35
N PRO A 35 -2.74 -15.11 11.31
CA PRO A 35 -2.67 -16.09 12.39
C PRO A 35 -2.22 -15.44 13.71
N LYS A 36 -2.62 -16.03 14.83
CA LYS A 36 -2.35 -15.46 16.16
C LYS A 36 -0.84 -15.27 16.39
N GLY A 37 -0.45 -14.02 16.67
CA GLY A 37 0.94 -13.66 16.96
C GLY A 37 1.76 -13.25 15.74
N GLU A 38 1.19 -13.30 14.54
CA GLU A 38 1.81 -12.80 13.32
C GLU A 38 1.14 -11.51 12.85
N ASP A 39 1.89 -10.71 12.08
CA ASP A 39 1.42 -9.47 11.47
C ASP A 39 1.85 -9.44 10.00
N LEU A 40 1.29 -10.37 9.23
CA LEU A 40 1.62 -10.55 7.81
C LEU A 40 1.19 -9.34 6.99
N CYS A 41 0.06 -8.73 7.35
CA CYS A 41 -0.47 -7.55 6.70
C CYS A 41 0.09 -6.24 7.30
N GLY A 42 1.06 -6.25 8.21
CA GLY A 42 1.74 -5.04 8.69
C GLY A 42 0.78 -3.98 9.25
N ALA A 43 -0.19 -4.39 10.07
CA ALA A 43 -1.08 -3.51 10.80
C ALA A 43 -0.38 -2.81 11.97
N TYR A 44 0.54 -3.51 12.63
CA TYR A 44 1.27 -3.04 13.80
C TYR A 44 2.76 -2.81 13.53
N GLY A 45 3.34 -3.55 12.58
CA GLY A 45 4.71 -3.43 12.10
C GLY A 45 4.83 -2.88 10.69
N LYS A 46 6.05 -2.94 10.13
CA LYS A 46 6.29 -2.64 8.72
C LYS A 46 5.80 -3.82 7.87
N PHE A 47 5.19 -3.50 6.72
CA PHE A 47 4.76 -4.52 5.78
C PHE A 47 5.96 -5.20 5.13
N ASP A 48 6.03 -6.53 5.27
CA ASP A 48 7.09 -7.36 4.74
C ASP A 48 6.74 -7.84 3.33
N LYS A 49 7.50 -7.41 2.33
CA LYS A 49 7.28 -7.76 0.92
C LYS A 49 7.75 -9.17 0.59
N GLU A 50 8.64 -9.77 1.37
CA GLU A 50 9.19 -11.09 1.09
C GLU A 50 8.22 -12.19 1.55
N LYS A 51 7.42 -11.89 2.58
CA LYS A 51 6.38 -12.79 3.09
C LYS A 51 5.05 -12.70 2.35
N ASN A 52 4.90 -11.71 1.47
CA ASN A 52 3.65 -11.46 0.75
C ASN A 52 3.92 -11.46 -0.76
N ILE A 53 3.27 -12.34 -1.50
CA ILE A 53 3.41 -12.40 -2.95
C ILE A 53 2.48 -11.36 -3.57
N ALA A 54 3.02 -10.49 -4.41
CA ALA A 54 2.20 -9.56 -5.18
C ALA A 54 1.49 -10.29 -6.31
N ILE A 55 0.21 -10.02 -6.44
CA ILE A 55 -0.74 -10.77 -7.24
C ILE A 55 -1.26 -9.87 -8.37
N GLU A 56 -1.45 -10.44 -9.54
CA GLU A 56 -1.95 -9.72 -10.71
C GLU A 56 -3.46 -9.49 -10.59
N CYS A 57 -3.88 -8.24 -10.71
CA CYS A 57 -5.26 -7.85 -10.42
C CYS A 57 -6.26 -8.10 -11.56
N ASN A 58 -5.81 -8.55 -12.74
CA ASN A 58 -6.63 -8.72 -13.95
C ASN A 58 -6.77 -10.20 -14.37
N SER A 59 -6.85 -11.14 -13.43
CA SER A 59 -6.82 -12.58 -13.73
C SER A 59 -8.10 -13.17 -14.31
N GLU A 60 -9.25 -12.50 -14.22
CA GLU A 60 -10.52 -13.06 -14.71
C GLU A 60 -11.52 -12.00 -15.22
N GLU A 61 -11.73 -12.04 -16.54
CA GLU A 61 -12.98 -11.74 -17.26
C GLU A 61 -13.72 -10.44 -16.90
N SER A 62 -13.08 -9.31 -17.14
CA SER A 62 -13.70 -8.12 -17.75
C SER A 62 -12.63 -7.04 -17.86
N HIS A 63 -12.36 -6.57 -19.09
CA HIS A 63 -11.53 -5.40 -19.34
C HIS A 63 -12.28 -4.14 -18.88
N MET A 64 -12.39 -3.93 -17.57
CA MET A 64 -12.80 -2.64 -17.03
C MET A 64 -11.56 -1.72 -17.05
N PRO A 65 -11.61 -0.55 -17.72
CA PRO A 65 -10.48 0.37 -17.70
C PRO A 65 -10.27 0.92 -16.29
N GLY A 66 -9.14 0.57 -15.69
CA GLY A 66 -8.74 0.99 -14.36
C GLY A 66 -8.57 -0.20 -13.42
N THR A 67 -7.33 -0.42 -12.98
CA THR A 67 -7.01 -1.36 -11.91
C THR A 67 -6.08 -0.65 -10.96
N PHE A 68 -6.42 -0.63 -9.69
CA PHE A 68 -5.72 0.14 -8.67
C PHE A 68 -5.38 -0.77 -7.48
N CYS A 69 -4.20 -0.56 -6.92
CA CYS A 69 -3.89 -1.10 -5.60
C CYS A 69 -4.50 -0.19 -4.55
N VAL A 70 -5.21 -0.80 -3.61
CA VAL A 70 -5.83 -0.09 -2.50
C VAL A 70 -5.22 -0.59 -1.18
N LYS A 71 -4.98 0.35 -0.27
CA LYS A 71 -4.68 0.10 1.13
C LYS A 71 -5.71 0.83 1.99
N ILE A 72 -6.43 0.08 2.80
CA ILE A 72 -7.40 0.61 3.76
C ILE A 72 -6.84 0.38 5.15
N THR A 73 -6.91 1.40 6.01
CA THR A 73 -6.59 1.28 7.43
C THR A 73 -7.79 1.73 8.26
N HIS A 74 -8.17 0.90 9.22
CA HIS A 74 -9.16 1.26 10.23
C HIS A 74 -8.50 1.32 11.59
N GLN A 75 -8.93 2.26 12.42
CA GLN A 75 -8.34 2.46 13.73
C GLN A 75 -9.39 2.94 14.73
N SER A 76 -9.39 2.38 15.94
CA SER A 76 -10.39 2.72 16.96
C SER A 76 -10.37 4.22 17.34
N PRO A 77 -11.43 4.80 17.91
CA PRO A 77 -11.41 6.20 18.33
C PRO A 77 -10.33 6.46 19.40
N ARG A 78 -9.78 7.69 19.42
CA ARG A 78 -8.89 8.12 20.51
C ARG A 78 -9.70 8.20 21.81
N GLY A 79 -9.52 7.21 22.70
CA GLY A 79 -10.24 7.09 23.98
C GLY A 79 -10.70 5.67 24.31
N PHE A 80 -10.90 4.83 23.30
CA PHE A 80 -11.20 3.41 23.47
C PHE A 80 -9.91 2.58 23.38
N ILE A 81 -9.24 2.46 24.51
CA ILE A 81 -8.11 1.55 24.72
C ILE A 81 -8.71 0.16 25.00
N CYS A 82 -8.46 -0.82 24.13
CA CYS A 82 -8.65 -2.23 24.43
C CYS A 82 -7.69 -2.63 25.56
N LYS A 83 -8.07 -2.35 26.81
CA LYS A 83 -7.43 -2.99 27.95
C LYS A 83 -7.90 -4.44 27.98
N PHE A 84 -7.04 -5.35 27.50
CA PHE A 84 -7.12 -6.75 27.87
C PHE A 84 -6.67 -6.91 29.33
N THR A 85 -7.48 -6.44 30.26
CA THR A 85 -7.45 -6.97 31.62
C THR A 85 -8.38 -8.18 31.63
N SER A 86 -7.88 -9.29 32.13
CA SER A 86 -8.56 -10.58 32.35
C SER A 86 -9.74 -10.51 33.35
N LEU A 87 -10.48 -9.40 33.35
CA LEU A 87 -11.65 -9.15 34.17
C LEU A 87 -12.85 -8.93 33.25
N LYS A 88 -13.92 -9.66 33.53
CA LYS A 88 -15.26 -9.57 32.91
C LYS A 88 -15.59 -8.14 32.45
N PHE A 89 -15.90 -8.02 31.16
CA PHE A 89 -16.58 -6.88 30.57
C PHE A 89 -17.86 -6.59 31.40
N LEU A 90 -17.89 -5.47 32.13
CA LEU A 90 -19.14 -4.80 32.46
C LEU A 90 -19.37 -3.75 31.38
N VAL A 91 -19.86 -4.20 30.22
CA VAL A 91 -20.55 -3.30 29.28
C VAL A 91 -22.01 -3.36 29.66
N THR A 92 -22.56 -2.20 30.01
CA THR A 92 -24.00 -1.99 30.20
C THR A 92 -24.75 -2.45 28.95
N GLU A 93 -25.86 -3.17 29.13
CA GLU A 93 -26.65 -3.95 28.17
C GLU A 93 -27.06 -3.30 26.83
N GLN A 94 -26.77 -2.01 26.59
CA GLN A 94 -27.28 -1.27 25.43
C GLN A 94 -26.45 -1.37 24.13
N ASP A 95 -25.23 -1.91 24.14
CA ASP A 95 -24.35 -1.96 22.95
C ASP A 95 -24.16 -3.37 22.33
N LEU A 96 -25.12 -4.27 22.53
CA LEU A 96 -25.01 -5.70 22.19
C LEU A 96 -25.15 -6.07 20.69
N THR A 97 -25.27 -5.13 19.76
CA THR A 97 -25.36 -5.44 18.32
C THR A 97 -24.02 -5.45 17.58
N TYR A 98 -22.92 -4.93 18.18
CA TYR A 98 -21.65 -4.74 17.45
C TYR A 98 -20.48 -5.63 17.90
N VAL A 99 -20.63 -6.40 18.98
CA VAL A 99 -19.51 -7.15 19.62
C VAL A 99 -19.43 -8.62 19.18
N ASN A 100 -20.33 -9.10 18.32
CA ASN A 100 -20.37 -10.51 17.90
C ASN A 100 -19.32 -10.91 16.84
N LYS A 101 -18.30 -10.08 16.56
CA LYS A 101 -17.31 -10.39 15.51
C LYS A 101 -15.85 -10.51 15.97
N PHE A 102 -15.51 -10.14 17.19
CA PHE A 102 -14.12 -10.17 17.66
C PHE A 102 -13.85 -11.34 18.62
N LYS A 103 -13.91 -12.56 18.08
CA LYS A 103 -13.50 -13.79 18.77
C LYS A 103 -12.00 -14.06 18.61
N TYR A 104 -11.16 -13.05 18.80
CA TYR A 104 -9.71 -13.20 18.66
C TYR A 104 -8.96 -12.53 19.80
N THR A 105 -8.50 -13.35 20.75
CA THR A 105 -7.41 -13.02 21.66
C THR A 105 -6.14 -12.89 20.83
N VAL A 106 -5.83 -11.68 20.36
CA VAL A 106 -4.55 -11.34 19.75
C VAL A 106 -3.65 -10.80 20.86
N HIS A 107 -2.70 -11.63 21.31
CA HIS A 107 -1.59 -11.18 22.15
C HIS A 107 -0.59 -10.40 21.27
N LEU A 108 -0.95 -9.17 20.88
CA LEU A 108 0.00 -8.20 20.35
C LEU A 108 -0.04 -6.97 21.25
N HIS A 109 1.10 -6.71 21.89
CA HIS A 109 1.29 -5.71 22.92
C HIS A 109 1.28 -4.31 22.29
N LEU A 110 0.10 -3.69 22.20
CA LEU A 110 -0.04 -2.28 21.84
C LEU A 110 0.29 -1.41 23.05
N ARG A 111 1.29 -0.51 22.93
CA ARG A 111 1.59 0.49 23.98
C ARG A 111 0.41 1.40 24.33
N ASP A 112 -0.57 1.53 23.42
CA ASP A 112 -1.70 2.45 23.56
C ASP A 112 -3.08 1.74 23.58
N GLY A 113 -3.10 0.40 23.55
CA GLY A 113 -4.31 -0.45 23.46
C GLY A 113 -5.31 -0.12 22.34
N ARG A 114 -4.92 0.67 21.33
CA ARG A 114 -5.76 1.04 20.19
C ARG A 114 -5.71 -0.07 19.13
N TRP A 115 -6.83 -0.71 18.81
CA TRP A 115 -6.82 -1.67 17.71
C TRP A 115 -6.62 -0.96 16.37
N ARG A 116 -5.93 -1.63 15.46
CA ARG A 116 -5.71 -1.20 14.08
C ARG A 116 -5.91 -2.39 13.16
N GLN A 117 -6.62 -2.17 12.07
CA GLN A 117 -6.82 -3.13 11.00
C GLN A 117 -6.25 -2.55 9.70
N VAL A 118 -5.58 -3.38 8.92
CA VAL A 118 -5.08 -3.01 7.59
C VAL A 118 -5.53 -4.05 6.57
N ILE A 119 -6.07 -3.56 5.46
CA ILE A 119 -6.53 -4.36 4.33
C ILE A 119 -5.83 -3.87 3.08
N ARG A 120 -5.31 -4.78 2.28
CA ARG A 120 -4.73 -4.52 0.97
C ARG A 120 -5.43 -5.36 -0.06
N ARG A 121 -5.83 -4.75 -1.17
CA ARG A 121 -6.58 -5.43 -2.22
C ARG A 121 -6.43 -4.73 -3.57
N CYS A 122 -6.73 -5.48 -4.61
CA CYS A 122 -7.04 -4.92 -5.92
C CYS A 122 -8.40 -4.20 -5.87
N SER A 123 -8.55 -3.15 -6.67
CA SER A 123 -9.83 -2.48 -6.93
C SER A 123 -9.90 -2.06 -8.38
N SER A 124 -11.08 -2.12 -8.99
CA SER A 124 -11.30 -1.64 -10.36
C SER A 124 -11.48 -0.11 -10.42
N VAL A 125 -11.90 0.51 -9.32
CA VAL A 125 -12.10 1.96 -9.24
C VAL A 125 -11.64 2.45 -7.86
N ALA A 126 -10.99 3.62 -7.81
CA ALA A 126 -10.73 4.32 -6.55
C ALA A 126 -12.05 4.92 -6.04
N SER A 127 -12.36 4.83 -4.74
CA SER A 127 -13.62 5.36 -4.17
C SER A 127 -13.89 6.83 -4.52
N THR A 128 -12.84 7.63 -4.70
CA THR A 128 -12.92 9.04 -5.10
C THR A 128 -12.58 9.32 -6.56
N GLY A 129 -12.31 8.28 -7.36
CA GLY A 129 -11.96 8.42 -8.78
C GLY A 129 -10.58 9.05 -9.06
N VAL A 130 -9.73 9.25 -8.04
CA VAL A 130 -8.39 9.84 -8.15
C VAL A 130 -7.33 8.88 -7.60
N THR A 131 -6.18 8.77 -8.27
CA THR A 131 -5.04 7.93 -7.85
C THR A 131 -3.96 8.74 -7.15
N GLY A 132 -3.14 8.08 -6.33
CA GLY A 132 -2.00 8.69 -5.64
C GLY A 132 -2.39 9.55 -4.45
N VAL A 133 -3.65 9.48 -4.01
CA VAL A 133 -4.20 10.25 -2.88
C VAL A 133 -4.74 9.29 -1.82
N CYS A 134 -4.63 9.71 -0.55
CA CYS A 134 -5.25 9.04 0.58
C CYS A 134 -6.44 9.87 1.06
N ASN A 135 -7.61 9.26 1.03
CA ASN A 135 -8.81 9.80 1.67
C ASN A 135 -8.87 9.30 3.09
N TRP A 136 -9.46 10.10 3.96
CA TRP A 136 -9.64 9.72 5.35
C TRP A 136 -10.95 10.27 5.88
N GLY A 137 -11.42 9.66 6.96
CA GLY A 137 -12.63 10.09 7.63
C GLY A 137 -12.79 9.43 8.98
N VAL A 138 -13.91 9.73 9.62
CA VAL A 138 -14.30 9.13 10.89
C VAL A 138 -15.75 8.69 10.73
N TYR A 139 -16.02 7.42 10.98
CA TYR A 139 -17.39 6.89 11.01
C TYR A 139 -18.15 7.44 12.22
N GLU A 140 -19.48 7.34 12.22
CA GLU A 140 -20.32 7.82 13.32
C GLU A 140 -19.99 7.17 14.67
N ASN A 141 -19.49 5.94 14.66
CA ASN A 141 -18.99 5.21 15.84
C ASN A 141 -17.57 5.65 16.29
N GLY A 142 -17.01 6.69 15.68
CA GLY A 142 -15.70 7.26 15.99
C GLY A 142 -14.49 6.50 15.42
N VAL A 143 -14.71 5.43 14.64
CA VAL A 143 -13.61 4.70 14.00
C VAL A 143 -13.01 5.55 12.88
N TYR A 144 -11.71 5.80 12.97
CA TYR A 144 -10.95 6.48 11.91
C TYR A 144 -10.68 5.49 10.78
N TRP A 145 -10.89 5.94 9.54
CA TRP A 145 -10.53 5.18 8.34
C TRP A 145 -9.65 6.02 7.42
N GLU A 146 -8.76 5.35 6.71
CA GLU A 146 -7.95 5.92 5.64
C GLU A 146 -7.90 4.94 4.48
N GLU A 147 -8.22 5.40 3.27
CA GLU A 147 -8.12 4.65 2.03
C GLU A 147 -7.16 5.36 1.07
N CYS A 148 -6.05 4.68 0.75
CA CYS A 148 -5.09 5.15 -0.24
C CYS A 148 -5.21 4.29 -1.50
N SER A 149 -5.35 4.94 -2.66
CA SER A 149 -5.40 4.28 -3.97
C SER A 149 -4.17 4.65 -4.80
N CYS A 150 -3.56 3.69 -5.50
CA CYS A 150 -2.41 3.91 -6.37
C CYS A 150 -2.46 2.99 -7.61
N SER A 151 -1.82 3.40 -8.70
CA SER A 151 -1.85 2.72 -10.01
C SER A 151 -0.49 2.16 -10.44
N GLU A 152 0.42 1.97 -9.49
CA GLU A 152 1.78 1.46 -9.73
C GLU A 152 1.92 0.02 -9.20
N ASN A 153 2.91 -0.71 -9.71
CA ASN A 153 3.20 -2.04 -9.19
C ASN A 153 3.63 -2.00 -7.72
N ASN A 154 3.06 -2.88 -6.92
CA ASN A 154 3.43 -3.12 -5.52
C ASN A 154 3.31 -1.86 -4.64
N CYS A 155 2.53 -0.86 -5.08
CA CYS A 155 2.49 0.47 -4.47
C CYS A 155 1.72 0.51 -3.14
N ASN A 156 0.86 -0.47 -2.87
CA ASN A 156 0.09 -0.55 -1.62
C ASN A 156 0.89 -1.11 -0.43
N THR A 157 2.21 -1.24 -0.53
CA THR A 157 3.10 -1.71 0.54
C THR A 157 3.20 -0.71 1.72
N ALA A 158 3.87 0.42 1.49
CA ALA A 158 4.09 1.56 2.36
C ALA A 158 4.72 2.70 1.52
N SER A 159 4.54 3.96 1.94
CA SER A 159 5.09 5.13 1.25
C SER A 159 6.62 5.09 1.21
N SER A 160 7.21 4.56 0.14
CA SER A 160 8.65 4.68 -0.11
C SER A 160 8.91 5.85 -1.05
N LEU A 161 9.81 6.74 -0.65
CA LEU A 161 10.33 7.82 -1.49
C LEU A 161 10.91 7.21 -2.78
N SER A 162 10.36 7.54 -3.94
CA SER A 162 10.78 6.92 -5.20
C SER A 162 12.16 7.45 -5.64
N SER A 163 13.09 6.54 -5.94
CA SER A 163 14.50 6.85 -6.24
C SER A 163 14.76 7.16 -7.72
N PHE A 164 13.70 7.29 -8.52
CA PHE A 164 13.77 7.49 -9.97
C PHE A 164 14.49 8.78 -10.47
N PRO A 165 14.58 9.91 -9.74
CA PRO A 165 15.21 11.10 -10.32
C PRO A 165 16.74 10.96 -10.50
N ILE A 166 17.39 10.07 -9.74
CA ILE A 166 18.87 10.00 -9.70
C ILE A 166 19.43 9.37 -10.98
N ILE A 167 18.78 8.32 -11.52
CA ILE A 167 19.25 7.61 -12.72
C ILE A 167 19.12 8.50 -13.97
N ILE A 168 18.06 9.29 -14.06
CA ILE A 168 17.82 10.23 -15.17
C ILE A 168 18.80 11.40 -15.10
N LEU A 169 19.10 11.92 -13.91
CA LEU A 169 20.10 12.98 -13.72
C LEU A 169 21.50 12.53 -14.12
N LEU A 170 21.88 11.28 -13.80
CA LEU A 170 23.19 10.73 -14.15
C LEU A 170 23.34 10.51 -15.67
N SER A 171 22.31 10.04 -16.37
CA SER A 171 22.36 9.84 -17.83
C SER A 171 22.43 11.16 -18.61
N LEU A 172 21.73 12.20 -18.13
CA LEU A 172 21.83 13.56 -18.66
C LEU A 172 23.21 14.17 -18.42
N ALA A 173 23.79 13.99 -17.22
CA ALA A 173 25.14 14.45 -16.91
C ALA A 173 26.22 13.81 -17.79
N ILE A 174 26.11 12.51 -18.08
CA ILE A 174 27.03 11.80 -18.99
C ILE A 174 26.90 12.34 -20.42
N SER A 175 25.68 12.63 -20.87
CA SER A 175 25.45 13.20 -22.20
C SER A 175 26.00 14.62 -22.34
N ILE A 176 25.86 15.45 -21.29
CA ILE A 176 26.39 16.82 -21.25
C ILE A 176 27.91 16.80 -21.24
N THR A 177 28.55 15.98 -20.41
CA THR A 177 30.02 15.88 -20.33
C THR A 177 30.65 15.45 -21.67
N ILE A 178 30.04 14.52 -22.41
CA ILE A 178 30.50 14.10 -23.76
C ILE A 178 30.36 15.23 -24.79
N PHE A 179 29.36 16.10 -24.61
CA PHE A 179 29.15 17.28 -25.46
C PHE A 179 30.09 18.44 -25.11
N SER A 180 30.40 18.62 -23.81
CA SER A 180 31.34 19.61 -23.27
C SER A 180 32.81 19.27 -23.49
N LEU A 181 33.16 17.97 -23.61
CA LEU A 181 34.43 17.52 -24.19
C LEU A 181 34.43 17.78 -25.70
N ARG A 182 34.47 19.06 -26.08
CA ARG A 182 34.85 19.51 -27.41
C ARG A 182 36.37 19.54 -27.51
#